data_AF-A0A349X2I3-F1
#
_entry.id   AF-A0A349X2I3-F1
#
_cell.length_a   1.000
_cell.length_b   1.000
_cell.length_c   1.000
_cell.angle_alpha   90.00
_cell.angle_beta   90.00
_cell.angle_gamma   90.00
#
_symmetry.space_group_name_H-M   'P 1'
#
loop_
_entity.id
_entity.type
_entity.pdbx_description
1 polymer ?
#
loop_
_entity_poly.entity_id
_entity_poly.type
_entity_poly.pdbx_seq_one_letter_code
_entity_poly.pdbx_strand_id
1 'polypeptide(L)'
;MKTNKAIIMNKSTISMTDSSVGRLETTAKLSQTLAICLKRLAAFTLAFSLSFFAVSNSYAILDAQSFDSPELEQRYNQLIKEFRCLVCQNQSLADSDADLAKDLRQKTADMLRAGKSDAQISSFMQERYGDFVLYRTPFTAYTAFIWVAPLSALLLGLWFFFGRTTKPQQAKSSEEKGATSAALSRAKELLNSPRSDDS
;
A
#
# COMPACT_ATOMS: atom_id res chain seq x y z
N MET A 1 17.11 -33.84 93.51
CA MET A 1 18.19 -32.89 93.15
C MET A 1 17.87 -32.34 91.76
N LYS A 2 16.97 -31.35 91.67
CA LYS A 2 17.20 -29.90 91.40
C LYS A 2 17.71 -29.57 89.98
N THR A 3 16.77 -29.11 89.11
CA THR A 3 16.75 -27.84 88.31
C THR A 3 18.06 -27.36 87.64
N ASN A 4 18.16 -26.80 86.42
CA ASN A 4 17.40 -25.79 85.67
C ASN A 4 18.13 -25.63 84.29
N LYS A 5 17.46 -25.49 83.15
CA LYS A 5 17.09 -24.23 82.46
C LYS A 5 18.25 -23.42 81.84
N ALA A 6 18.09 -23.15 80.54
CA ALA A 6 18.51 -21.94 79.80
C ALA A 6 20.00 -21.79 79.41
N ILE A 7 20.41 -21.14 78.31
CA ILE A 7 19.79 -20.41 77.18
C ILE A 7 20.98 -20.05 76.25
N ILE A 8 20.75 -20.13 74.93
CA ILE A 8 21.22 -19.22 73.85
C ILE A 8 22.58 -18.51 74.00
N MET A 9 23.50 -18.72 73.05
CA MET A 9 24.45 -17.77 72.41
C MET A 9 25.21 -18.55 71.32
N ASN A 10 25.55 -18.12 70.10
CA ASN A 10 25.44 -16.89 69.34
C ASN A 10 25.91 -17.25 67.90
N LYS A 11 25.05 -17.21 66.88
CA LYS A 11 25.38 -17.57 65.47
C LYS A 11 25.75 -16.34 64.62
N SER A 12 26.05 -15.19 65.23
CA SER A 12 26.12 -13.92 64.49
C SER A 12 27.54 -13.47 64.10
N THR A 13 28.59 -14.23 64.34
CA THR A 13 29.98 -13.74 64.12
C THR A 13 30.66 -14.27 62.84
N ILE A 14 29.99 -15.07 62.00
CA ILE A 14 30.55 -15.56 60.73
C ILE A 14 29.71 -15.05 59.55
N SER A 15 29.72 -13.73 59.29
CA SER A 15 29.05 -13.19 58.08
C SER A 15 29.67 -11.88 57.56
N MET A 16 30.90 -11.53 57.92
CA MET A 16 31.46 -10.22 57.55
C MET A 16 32.65 -10.22 56.58
N THR A 17 33.05 -11.35 55.98
CA THR A 17 34.19 -11.41 55.02
C THR A 17 33.83 -11.78 53.58
N ASP A 18 32.55 -11.73 53.16
CA ASP A 18 32.13 -12.19 51.81
C ASP A 18 31.79 -11.04 50.83
N SER A 19 31.54 -9.82 51.31
CA SER A 19 30.95 -8.76 50.47
C SER A 19 31.93 -8.03 49.54
N SER A 20 33.24 -8.08 49.78
CA SER A 20 34.25 -7.32 49.01
C SER A 20 34.80 -8.07 47.80
N VAL A 21 34.66 -9.41 47.72
CA VAL A 21 35.16 -10.21 46.58
C VAL A 21 34.20 -10.15 45.38
N GLY A 22 32.88 -10.07 45.60
CA GLY A 22 31.87 -10.06 44.53
C GLY A 22 31.83 -8.79 43.65
N ARG A 23 32.39 -7.66 44.13
CA ARG A 23 32.34 -6.36 43.42
C ARG A 23 33.45 -6.20 42.36
N LEU A 24 34.58 -6.90 42.50
CA LEU A 24 35.67 -6.88 41.51
C LEU A 24 35.43 -7.88 40.37
N GLU A 25 34.78 -9.01 40.66
CA GLU A 25 34.35 -10.02 39.67
C GLU A 25 33.32 -9.48 38.67
N THR A 26 32.47 -8.54 39.09
CA THR A 26 31.33 -8.03 38.31
C THR A 26 31.72 -6.97 37.27
N THR A 27 32.75 -6.16 37.52
CA THR A 27 33.21 -5.12 36.58
C THR A 27 34.01 -5.69 35.41
N ALA A 28 34.81 -6.73 35.65
CA ALA A 28 35.56 -7.44 34.61
C ALA A 28 34.64 -8.24 33.66
N LYS A 29 33.62 -8.92 34.21
CA LYS A 29 32.61 -9.64 33.43
C LYS A 29 31.74 -8.69 32.60
N LEU A 30 31.45 -7.47 33.08
CA LEU A 30 30.73 -6.45 32.30
C LEU A 30 31.53 -5.94 31.10
N SER A 31 32.84 -5.69 31.27
CA SER A 31 33.72 -5.25 30.17
C SER A 31 33.88 -6.33 29.09
N GLN A 32 34.07 -7.58 29.50
CA GLN A 32 34.21 -8.72 28.58
C GLN A 32 32.91 -9.04 27.84
N THR A 33 31.76 -9.00 28.51
CA THR A 33 30.45 -9.25 27.87
C THR A 33 30.07 -8.15 26.87
N LEU A 34 30.38 -6.88 27.18
CA LEU A 34 30.13 -5.75 26.28
C LEU A 34 31.02 -5.81 25.03
N ALA A 35 32.30 -6.17 25.19
CA ALA A 35 33.23 -6.38 24.07
C ALA A 35 32.85 -7.60 23.19
N ILE A 36 32.37 -8.70 23.79
CA ILE A 36 31.86 -9.87 23.06
C ILE A 36 30.57 -9.53 22.30
N CYS A 37 29.66 -8.77 22.91
CA CYS A 37 28.45 -8.27 22.25
C CYS A 37 28.78 -7.37 21.05
N LEU A 38 29.69 -6.40 21.22
CA LEU A 38 30.14 -5.52 20.13
C LEU A 38 30.76 -6.28 18.96
N LYS A 39 31.62 -7.28 19.25
CA LYS A 39 32.25 -8.12 18.23
C LYS A 39 31.24 -9.02 17.52
N ARG A 40 30.27 -9.59 18.25
CA ARG A 40 29.18 -10.40 17.67
C ARG A 40 28.24 -9.55 16.83
N LEU A 41 27.90 -8.34 17.27
CA LEU A 41 27.07 -7.41 16.50
C LEU A 41 27.76 -6.99 15.19
N ALA A 42 29.05 -6.65 15.25
CA ALA A 42 29.84 -6.31 14.07
C ALA A 42 30.03 -7.50 13.12
N ALA A 43 30.19 -8.72 13.64
CA ALA A 43 30.26 -9.93 12.82
C ALA A 43 28.91 -10.24 12.14
N PHE A 44 27.79 -10.01 12.82
CA PHE A 44 26.46 -10.17 12.24
C PHE A 44 26.18 -9.12 11.17
N THR A 45 26.54 -7.85 11.37
CA THR A 45 26.37 -6.80 10.35
C THR A 45 27.30 -7.03 9.15
N LEU A 46 28.54 -7.47 9.37
CA LEU A 46 29.46 -7.84 8.29
C LEU A 46 28.96 -9.05 7.50
N ALA A 47 28.49 -10.11 8.17
CA ALA A 47 27.94 -11.30 7.52
C ALA A 47 26.65 -11.00 6.76
N PHE A 48 25.78 -10.15 7.30
CA PHE A 48 24.55 -9.71 6.64
C PHE A 48 24.85 -8.87 5.40
N SER A 49 25.81 -7.94 5.50
CA SER A 49 26.29 -7.14 4.36
C SER A 49 26.89 -8.02 3.25
N LEU A 50 27.70 -9.01 3.63
CA LEU A 50 28.35 -9.94 2.70
C LEU A 50 27.33 -10.86 2.00
N SER A 51 26.29 -11.30 2.73
CA SER A 51 25.18 -12.09 2.18
C SER A 51 24.33 -11.28 1.18
N PHE A 52 24.09 -9.98 1.47
CA PHE A 52 23.33 -9.10 0.60
C PHE A 52 24.09 -8.79 -0.71
N PHE A 53 25.42 -8.71 -0.67
CA PHE A 53 26.23 -8.43 -1.86
C PHE A 53 26.35 -9.64 -2.81
N ALA A 54 26.20 -10.86 -2.30
CA ALA A 54 26.33 -12.09 -3.08
C ALA A 54 25.15 -12.35 -4.04
N VAL A 55 24.01 -11.67 -3.87
CA VAL A 55 22.78 -11.88 -4.68
C VAL A 55 22.77 -11.06 -5.99
N SER A 56 23.77 -10.21 -6.23
CA SER A 56 23.71 -9.20 -7.30
C SER A 56 24.21 -9.62 -8.69
N ASN A 57 24.36 -10.91 -8.99
CA ASN A 57 24.84 -11.35 -10.30
C ASN A 57 23.79 -12.20 -11.04
N SER A 58 22.87 -11.53 -11.73
CA SER A 58 22.15 -12.13 -12.86
C SER A 58 22.72 -11.57 -14.15
N TYR A 59 23.46 -12.40 -14.88
CA TYR A 59 23.85 -12.10 -16.26
C TYR A 59 22.63 -12.36 -17.13
N ALA A 60 22.02 -11.31 -17.67
CA ALA A 60 20.97 -11.45 -18.67
C ALA A 60 21.63 -11.93 -19.98
N ILE A 61 21.34 -13.16 -20.38
CA ILE A 61 21.65 -13.65 -21.72
C ILE A 61 20.58 -13.07 -22.63
N LEU A 62 20.90 -11.98 -23.31
CA LEU A 62 20.00 -11.35 -24.27
C LEU A 62 20.13 -12.09 -25.59
N ASP A 63 19.13 -12.91 -25.96
CA ASP A 63 19.05 -13.47 -27.31
C ASP A 63 18.76 -12.35 -28.31
N ALA A 64 19.83 -11.74 -28.83
CA ALA A 64 19.75 -10.68 -29.81
C ALA A 64 19.24 -11.23 -31.14
N GLN A 65 18.04 -10.80 -31.54
CA GLN A 65 17.52 -11.05 -32.87
C GLN A 65 18.18 -10.09 -33.86
N SER A 66 18.79 -10.62 -34.92
CA SER A 66 19.32 -9.81 -36.01
C SER A 66 18.21 -9.44 -36.99
N PHE A 67 18.22 -8.18 -37.42
CA PHE A 67 17.36 -7.61 -38.45
C PHE A 67 18.22 -6.92 -39.52
N ASP A 68 17.76 -6.94 -40.77
CA ASP A 68 18.50 -6.39 -41.91
C ASP A 68 18.46 -4.85 -41.99
N SER A 69 17.53 -4.23 -41.26
CA SER A 69 17.31 -2.78 -41.28
C SER A 69 17.11 -2.25 -39.86
N PRO A 70 17.64 -1.06 -39.53
CA PRO A 70 17.46 -0.44 -38.22
C PRO A 70 15.98 -0.14 -37.90
N GLU A 71 15.15 0.10 -38.93
CA GLU A 71 13.71 0.35 -38.75
C GLU A 71 12.98 -0.91 -38.24
N LEU A 72 13.30 -2.09 -38.79
CA LEU A 72 12.73 -3.35 -38.31
C LEU A 72 13.18 -3.68 -36.89
N GLU A 73 14.44 -3.40 -36.54
CA GLU A 73 14.95 -3.59 -35.19
C GLU A 73 14.22 -2.69 -34.19
N GLN A 74 14.01 -1.42 -34.54
CA GLN A 74 13.24 -0.49 -33.71
C GLN A 74 11.79 -0.95 -33.51
N ARG A 75 11.12 -1.41 -34.57
CA ARG A 75 9.76 -1.96 -34.48
C ARG A 75 9.70 -3.21 -33.61
N TYR A 76 10.65 -4.13 -33.77
CA TYR A 76 10.77 -5.30 -32.93
C TYR A 76 10.91 -4.92 -31.45
N ASN A 77 11.84 -4.02 -31.15
CA ASN A 77 12.10 -3.54 -29.79
C ASN A 77 10.88 -2.85 -29.15
N GLN A 78 10.05 -2.16 -29.93
CA GLN A 78 8.79 -1.60 -29.45
C GLN A 78 7.78 -2.70 -29.12
N LEU A 79 7.58 -3.65 -30.03
CA LEU A 79 6.60 -4.73 -29.86
C LEU A 79 6.92 -5.60 -28.62
N ILE A 80 8.17 -6.02 -28.44
CA ILE A 80 8.53 -6.88 -27.30
C ILE A 80 8.44 -6.17 -25.93
N LYS A 81 8.46 -4.83 -25.92
CA LYS A 81 8.21 -4.02 -24.71
C LYS A 81 6.72 -3.85 -24.43
N GLU A 82 5.89 -3.85 -25.47
CA GLU A 82 4.44 -3.78 -25.33
C GLU A 82 3.82 -5.12 -24.94
N PHE A 83 4.49 -6.24 -25.20
CA PHE A 83 4.04 -7.56 -24.80
C PHE A 83 4.51 -7.96 -23.40
N ARG A 84 3.61 -8.54 -22.61
CA ARG A 84 3.87 -9.09 -21.27
C ARG A 84 4.23 -10.57 -21.36
N CYS A 85 5.15 -11.02 -20.49
CA CYS A 85 5.34 -12.45 -20.26
C CYS A 85 4.23 -13.01 -19.37
N LEU A 86 3.45 -13.96 -19.89
CA LEU A 86 2.30 -14.56 -19.19
C LEU A 86 2.68 -15.45 -18.00
N VAL A 87 3.92 -15.95 -17.98
CA VAL A 87 4.43 -16.84 -16.92
C VAL A 87 5.33 -16.12 -15.91
N CYS A 88 5.56 -14.83 -16.12
CA CYS A 88 6.51 -14.03 -15.34
C CYS A 88 5.77 -12.98 -14.51
N GLN A 89 6.41 -12.48 -13.45
CA GLN A 89 5.81 -11.49 -12.56
C GLN A 89 5.83 -10.08 -13.19
N ASN A 90 4.80 -9.74 -13.97
CA ASN A 90 4.58 -8.41 -14.56
C ASN A 90 5.78 -7.85 -15.34
N GLN A 91 6.48 -8.70 -16.09
CA GLN A 91 7.62 -8.34 -16.92
C GLN A 91 7.23 -8.31 -18.40
N SER A 92 7.93 -7.50 -19.18
CA SER A 92 7.81 -7.49 -20.64
C SER A 92 8.50 -8.71 -21.26
N LEU A 93 8.23 -9.01 -22.54
CA LEU A 93 8.99 -10.01 -23.27
C LEU A 93 10.45 -9.60 -23.51
N ALA A 94 10.72 -8.29 -23.50
CA ALA A 94 12.07 -7.74 -23.63
C ALA A 94 12.95 -8.01 -22.40
N ASP A 95 12.33 -7.98 -21.20
CA ASP A 95 13.06 -8.04 -19.93
C ASP A 95 13.11 -9.45 -19.33
N SER A 96 12.30 -10.39 -19.85
CA SER A 96 12.16 -11.71 -19.27
C SER A 96 12.90 -12.81 -20.03
N ASP A 97 13.53 -13.71 -19.26
CA ASP A 97 14.32 -14.84 -19.75
C ASP A 97 13.57 -16.19 -19.70
N ALA A 98 12.25 -16.16 -19.45
CA ALA A 98 11.45 -17.38 -19.50
C ALA A 98 11.43 -17.99 -20.91
N ASP A 99 11.35 -19.33 -21.00
CA ASP A 99 11.31 -20.04 -22.28
C ASP A 99 10.15 -19.57 -23.16
N LEU A 100 8.97 -19.33 -22.56
CA LEU A 100 7.82 -18.77 -23.29
C LEU A 100 8.12 -17.38 -23.87
N ALA A 101 8.90 -16.55 -23.16
CA ALA A 101 9.26 -15.23 -23.66
C ALA A 101 10.20 -15.32 -24.88
N LYS A 102 11.10 -16.30 -24.89
CA LYS A 102 11.97 -16.60 -26.04
C LYS A 102 11.15 -17.03 -27.26
N ASP A 103 10.20 -17.94 -27.08
CA ASP A 103 9.31 -18.39 -28.15
C ASP A 103 8.49 -17.23 -28.75
N LEU A 104 7.94 -16.36 -27.91
CA LEU A 104 7.16 -15.20 -28.35
C LEU A 104 8.04 -14.13 -29.03
N ARG A 105 9.26 -13.90 -28.53
CA ARG A 105 10.26 -13.03 -29.18
C ARG A 105 10.60 -13.54 -30.57
N GLN A 106 10.90 -14.84 -30.71
CA GLN A 106 11.16 -15.46 -32.00
C GLN A 106 9.95 -15.32 -32.94
N LYS A 107 8.75 -15.61 -32.44
CA LYS A 107 7.52 -15.51 -33.24
C LYS A 107 7.28 -14.08 -33.74
N THR A 108 7.51 -13.09 -32.89
CA THR A 108 7.41 -11.66 -33.23
C THR A 108 8.40 -11.30 -34.34
N ALA A 109 9.66 -11.74 -34.21
CA ALA A 109 10.69 -11.50 -35.21
C ALA A 109 10.33 -12.14 -36.56
N ASP A 110 9.83 -13.38 -36.56
CA ASP A 110 9.42 -14.07 -37.78
C ASP A 110 8.26 -13.35 -38.50
N MET A 111 7.29 -12.83 -37.74
CA MET A 111 6.18 -12.07 -38.32
C MET A 111 6.62 -10.72 -38.88
N LEU A 112 7.58 -10.05 -38.23
CA LEU A 112 8.18 -8.81 -38.75
C LEU A 112 8.93 -9.06 -40.05
N ARG A 113 9.76 -10.13 -40.11
CA ARG A 113 10.45 -10.55 -41.34
C ARG A 113 9.46 -10.93 -42.45
N ALA A 114 8.30 -11.48 -42.09
CA ALA A 114 7.20 -11.75 -43.01
C ALA A 114 6.42 -10.49 -43.47
N GLY A 115 6.87 -9.29 -43.09
CA GLY A 115 6.27 -8.02 -43.52
C GLY A 115 4.92 -7.70 -42.87
N LYS A 116 4.58 -8.32 -41.73
CA LYS A 116 3.34 -8.02 -41.00
C LYS A 116 3.39 -6.64 -40.36
N SER A 117 2.23 -5.99 -40.26
CA SER A 117 2.09 -4.74 -39.53
C SER A 117 2.00 -4.98 -38.01
N ASP A 118 2.31 -3.97 -37.22
CA ASP A 118 2.31 -4.08 -35.75
C ASP A 118 0.93 -4.46 -35.21
N ALA A 119 -0.15 -3.93 -35.81
CA ALA A 119 -1.53 -4.30 -35.48
C ALA A 119 -1.86 -5.77 -35.80
N GLN A 120 -1.31 -6.33 -36.89
CA GLN A 120 -1.48 -7.74 -37.23
C GLN A 120 -0.71 -8.65 -36.26
N ILE A 121 0.46 -8.22 -35.81
CA ILE A 121 1.25 -8.96 -34.82
C ILE A 121 0.53 -8.94 -33.47
N SER A 122 0.11 -7.76 -33.00
CA SER A 122 -0.63 -7.59 -31.76
C SER A 122 -1.94 -8.37 -31.73
N SER A 123 -2.71 -8.35 -32.82
CA SER A 123 -3.95 -9.15 -32.92
C SER A 123 -3.67 -10.65 -32.92
N PHE A 124 -2.65 -11.12 -33.63
CA PHE A 124 -2.24 -12.53 -33.58
C PHE A 124 -1.85 -12.96 -32.16
N MET A 125 -1.07 -12.11 -31.46
CA MET A 125 -0.67 -12.40 -30.08
C MET A 125 -1.90 -12.48 -29.18
N GLN A 126 -2.82 -11.53 -29.30
CA GLN A 126 -4.06 -11.50 -28.53
C GLN A 126 -4.98 -12.70 -28.83
N GLU A 127 -5.14 -13.07 -30.10
CA GLU A 127 -6.00 -14.19 -30.52
C GLU A 127 -5.46 -15.54 -30.02
N ARG A 128 -4.13 -15.70 -30.01
CA ARG A 128 -3.50 -16.97 -29.63
C ARG A 128 -3.21 -17.11 -28.15
N TYR A 129 -2.85 -16.01 -27.49
CA TYR A 129 -2.35 -15.98 -26.11
C TYR A 129 -3.24 -15.18 -25.14
N GLY A 130 -4.28 -14.51 -25.65
CA GLY A 130 -5.29 -13.80 -24.87
C GLY A 130 -5.04 -12.30 -24.68
N ASP A 131 -6.02 -11.59 -24.12
CA ASP A 131 -6.00 -10.12 -23.95
C ASP A 131 -4.89 -9.60 -23.04
N PHE A 132 -4.38 -10.46 -22.14
CA PHE A 132 -3.37 -10.12 -21.13
C PHE A 132 -1.93 -10.11 -21.67
N VAL A 133 -1.71 -10.59 -22.90
CA VAL A 133 -0.38 -10.59 -23.53
C VAL A 133 0.06 -9.18 -23.90
N LEU A 134 -0.85 -8.22 -24.07
CA LEU A 134 -0.51 -6.82 -24.33
C LEU A 134 -0.54 -5.98 -23.03
N TYR A 135 0.38 -5.03 -22.89
CA TYR A 135 0.27 -3.98 -21.88
C TYR A 135 -0.94 -3.08 -22.12
N ARG A 136 -1.25 -2.83 -23.40
CA ARG A 136 -2.31 -1.94 -23.85
C ARG A 136 -3.36 -2.70 -24.65
N THR A 137 -4.32 -3.30 -23.97
CA THR A 137 -5.47 -3.96 -24.62
C THR A 137 -6.27 -2.92 -25.42
N PRO A 138 -6.71 -3.24 -26.65
CA PRO A 138 -7.54 -2.34 -27.44
C PRO A 138 -8.86 -2.02 -26.73
N PHE A 139 -9.35 -0.79 -26.90
CA PHE A 139 -10.60 -0.35 -26.28
C PHE A 139 -11.78 -1.04 -26.96
N THR A 140 -12.53 -1.87 -26.23
CA THR A 140 -13.69 -2.60 -26.76
C THR A 140 -15.00 -1.89 -26.40
N ALA A 141 -16.08 -2.22 -27.12
CA ALA A 141 -17.42 -1.71 -26.79
C ALA A 141 -17.87 -2.11 -25.37
N TYR A 142 -17.47 -3.29 -24.90
CA TYR A 142 -17.74 -3.75 -23.53
C TYR A 142 -17.01 -2.87 -22.50
N THR A 143 -15.73 -2.57 -22.74
CA THR A 143 -14.96 -1.64 -21.91
C THR A 143 -15.68 -0.29 -21.87
N ALA A 144 -16.09 0.25 -23.03
CA ALA A 144 -16.82 1.51 -23.13
C ALA A 144 -18.10 1.53 -22.28
N PHE A 145 -18.90 0.46 -22.32
CA PHE A 145 -20.13 0.34 -21.53
C PHE A 145 -19.85 0.44 -20.02
N ILE A 146 -18.82 -0.26 -19.53
CA ILE A 146 -18.41 -0.19 -18.11
C ILE A 146 -17.99 1.23 -17.73
N TRP A 147 -17.33 1.96 -18.63
CA TRP A 147 -16.93 3.36 -18.37
C TRP A 147 -18.11 4.35 -18.42
N VAL A 148 -19.13 4.07 -19.24
CA VAL A 148 -20.36 4.88 -19.30
C VAL A 148 -21.23 4.68 -18.06
N ALA A 149 -21.25 3.46 -17.50
CA ALA A 149 -22.06 3.14 -16.32
C ALA A 149 -21.86 4.11 -15.12
N PRO A 150 -20.64 4.38 -14.60
CA PRO A 150 -20.46 5.29 -13.48
C PRO A 150 -20.84 6.73 -13.82
N LEU A 151 -20.58 7.18 -15.06
CA LEU A 151 -20.95 8.51 -15.51
C LEU A 151 -22.48 8.66 -15.56
N SER A 152 -23.17 7.65 -16.10
CA SER A 152 -24.63 7.62 -16.15
C SER A 152 -25.25 7.59 -14.74
N ALA A 153 -24.70 6.79 -13.82
CA ALA A 153 -25.16 6.72 -12.44
C ALA A 153 -25.00 8.06 -11.72
N LEU A 154 -23.87 8.76 -11.94
CA LEU A 154 -23.63 10.10 -11.40
C LEU A 154 -24.67 11.10 -11.92
N LEU A 155 -24.92 11.10 -13.23
CA LEU A 155 -25.90 11.99 -13.86
C LEU A 155 -27.32 11.71 -13.35
N LEU A 156 -27.71 10.44 -13.22
CA LEU A 156 -29.00 10.04 -12.67
C LEU A 156 -29.13 10.46 -11.19
N GLY A 157 -28.07 10.31 -10.40
CA GLY A 157 -28.03 10.76 -9.01
C GLY A 157 -28.19 12.27 -8.87
N LEU A 158 -27.46 13.05 -9.66
CA LEU A 158 -27.60 14.51 -9.71
C LEU A 158 -29.01 14.92 -10.15
N TRP A 159 -29.54 14.29 -11.21
CA TRP A 159 -30.88 14.58 -11.70
C TRP A 159 -31.95 14.32 -10.63
N PHE A 160 -31.87 13.20 -9.91
CA PHE A 160 -32.78 12.89 -8.82
C PHE A 160 -32.64 13.87 -7.64
N PHE A 161 -31.42 14.27 -7.30
CA PHE A 161 -31.13 15.21 -6.21
C PHE A 161 -31.71 16.61 -6.50
N PHE A 162 -31.44 17.17 -7.69
CA PHE A 162 -31.96 18.49 -8.08
C PHE A 162 -33.46 18.47 -8.42
N GLY A 163 -33.98 17.33 -8.90
CA GLY A 163 -35.40 17.15 -9.17
C GLY A 163 -36.27 17.08 -7.91
N ARG A 164 -35.70 16.76 -6.74
CA ARG A 164 -36.44 16.70 -5.45
C ARG A 164 -36.33 17.95 -4.60
N THR A 165 -35.29 18.77 -4.76
CA THR A 165 -35.04 19.95 -3.93
C THR A 165 -35.77 21.21 -4.39
N THR A 166 -36.43 21.17 -5.55
CA THR A 166 -37.19 22.29 -6.12
C THR A 166 -38.69 22.22 -5.77
N LYS A 167 -39.04 21.98 -4.50
CA LYS A 167 -40.34 22.45 -3.97
C LYS A 167 -40.11 23.84 -3.36
N PRO A 168 -40.69 24.93 -3.91
CA PRO A 168 -40.55 26.24 -3.31
C PRO A 168 -41.19 26.21 -1.92
N GLN A 169 -40.38 26.42 -0.88
CA GLN A 169 -40.78 26.45 0.53
C GLN A 169 -41.64 27.69 0.89
N GLN A 170 -42.38 28.24 -0.06
CA GLN A 170 -43.14 29.47 0.13
C GLN A 170 -44.39 29.27 1.01
N ALA A 171 -44.93 28.05 1.08
CA ALA A 171 -46.11 27.76 1.88
C ALA A 171 -45.85 27.77 3.40
N LYS A 172 -44.67 27.34 3.87
CA LYS A 172 -44.37 27.28 5.33
C LYS A 172 -43.95 28.64 5.91
N SER A 173 -43.29 29.48 5.12
CA SER A 173 -42.78 30.76 5.63
C SER A 173 -43.88 31.80 5.91
N SER A 174 -45.05 31.67 5.29
CA SER A 174 -46.17 32.61 5.47
C SER A 174 -46.93 32.33 6.77
N GLU A 175 -47.11 31.04 7.11
CA GLU A 175 -47.77 30.59 8.34
C GLU A 175 -46.88 30.85 9.58
N GLU A 176 -45.57 30.60 9.48
CA GLU A 176 -44.60 30.82 10.55
C GLU A 176 -44.35 32.31 10.84
N LYS A 177 -44.32 33.16 9.81
CA LYS A 177 -44.24 34.62 9.97
C LYS A 177 -45.50 35.19 10.61
N GLY A 178 -46.67 34.68 10.23
CA GLY A 178 -47.95 35.03 10.84
C GLY A 178 -47.97 34.72 12.34
N ALA A 179 -47.60 33.49 12.72
CA ALA A 179 -47.55 33.05 14.12
C ALA A 179 -46.54 33.85 14.97
N THR A 180 -45.38 34.19 14.39
CA THR A 180 -44.32 34.92 15.11
C THR A 180 -44.69 36.39 15.33
N SER A 181 -45.34 37.03 14.35
CA SER A 181 -45.82 38.41 14.49
C SER A 181 -46.91 38.54 15.57
N ALA A 182 -47.82 37.56 15.65
CA ALA A 182 -48.87 37.50 16.67
C ALA A 182 -48.29 37.26 18.08
N ALA A 183 -47.27 36.40 18.20
CA ALA A 183 -46.56 36.17 19.46
C ALA A 183 -45.81 37.42 19.95
N LEU A 184 -45.18 38.17 19.04
CA LEU A 184 -44.47 39.41 19.36
C LEU A 184 -45.40 40.50 19.90
N SER A 185 -46.57 40.68 19.27
CA SER A 185 -47.56 41.66 19.75
C SER A 185 -48.06 41.32 21.16
N ARG A 186 -48.25 40.03 21.48
CA ARG A 186 -48.69 39.59 22.81
C ARG A 186 -47.59 39.78 23.87
N ALA A 187 -46.34 39.52 23.52
CA ALA A 187 -45.21 39.79 24.41
C ALA A 187 -45.06 41.30 24.72
N LYS A 188 -45.28 42.16 23.72
CA LYS A 188 -45.23 43.62 23.91
C LYS A 188 -46.36 44.15 24.79
N GLU A 189 -47.55 43.57 24.69
CA GLU A 189 -48.69 43.92 25.56
C GLU A 189 -48.40 43.60 27.04
N LEU A 190 -47.84 42.42 27.31
CA LEU A 190 -47.47 42.00 28.67
C LEU A 190 -46.35 42.84 29.28
N LEU A 191 -45.45 43.37 28.45
CA LEU A 191 -44.37 44.27 28.90
C LEU A 191 -44.87 45.70 29.17
N ASN A 192 -45.95 46.12 28.51
CA ASN A 192 -46.51 47.46 28.66
C ASN A 192 -47.65 47.54 29.70
N SER A 193 -48.19 46.40 30.16
CA SER A 193 -49.12 46.41 31.29
C SER A 193 -48.35 46.75 32.58
N PRO A 194 -48.81 47.72 33.41
CA PRO A 194 -48.18 48.01 34.68
C PRO A 194 -48.24 46.75 35.56
N ARG A 195 -47.08 46.22 35.90
CA ARG A 195 -46.93 45.03 36.75
C ARG A 195 -47.45 45.39 38.15
N SER A 196 -48.64 44.90 38.49
CA SER A 196 -49.22 45.05 39.83
C SER A 196 -48.52 44.11 40.81
N ASP A 197 -47.29 44.46 41.16
CA ASP A 197 -46.61 43.90 42.33
C ASP A 197 -46.76 44.95 43.44
N ASP A 198 -47.89 44.90 44.16
CA ASP A 198 -48.03 45.64 45.42
C ASP A 198 -48.95 44.86 46.37
N SER A 199 -48.33 44.09 47.26
CA SER A 199 -48.68 43.78 48.66
C SER A 199 -47.92 42.55 49.15
#